data_AF-A0A523MLH8-F1
#
_entry.id   AF-A0A523MLH8-F1
#
_cell.length_a   1.000
_cell.length_b   1.000
_cell.length_c   1.000
_cell.angle_alpha   90.00
_cell.angle_beta   90.00
_cell.angle_gamma   90.00
#
_symmetry.space_group_name_H-M   'P 1'
#
loop_
_entity.id
_entity.type
_entity.pdbx_description
1 polymer ?
#
loop_
_entity_poly.entity_id
_entity_poly.type
_entity_poly.pdbx_seq_one_letter_code
_entity_poly.pdbx_strand_id
1 'polypeptide(L)'
;MTGNLADLATEARRRESLTERIRGLLPIDEAVHLVAADSTEAGELVLMMDSSVWAARVRYRAEELGAQRLRVRVLPQTAQPAKPGTS
;
A
#
# COMPACT_ATOMS: atom_id res chain seq x y z
N MET A 1 9.93 -21.39 -17.09
CA MET A 1 8.87 -20.42 -17.42
C MET A 1 9.55 -19.05 -17.51
N THR A 2 9.88 -18.61 -18.72
CA THR A 2 10.58 -17.34 -18.96
C THR A 2 9.56 -16.21 -18.92
N GLY A 3 9.58 -15.39 -17.87
CA GLY A 3 8.71 -14.20 -17.78
C GLY A 3 9.10 -13.16 -18.83
N ASN A 4 8.12 -12.58 -19.52
CA ASN A 4 8.32 -11.51 -20.48
C ASN A 4 8.35 -10.15 -19.76
N LEU A 5 9.32 -9.31 -20.09
CA LEU A 5 9.46 -7.98 -19.50
C LEU A 5 8.27 -7.06 -19.82
N ALA A 6 7.60 -7.28 -20.96
CA ALA A 6 6.37 -6.55 -21.31
C ALA A 6 5.21 -6.88 -20.36
N ASP A 7 5.13 -8.11 -19.87
CA ASP A 7 4.13 -8.53 -18.89
C ASP A 7 4.39 -7.83 -17.55
N LEU A 8 5.67 -7.62 -17.21
CA LEU A 8 6.06 -6.89 -16.00
C LEU A 8 5.65 -5.42 -16.05
N ALA A 9 5.83 -4.74 -17.20
CA ALA A 9 5.41 -3.34 -17.36
C ALA A 9 3.88 -3.19 -17.28
N THR A 10 3.15 -4.14 -17.88
CA THR A 10 1.68 -4.18 -17.82
C THR A 10 1.19 -4.37 -16.38
N GLU A 11 1.81 -5.30 -15.65
CA GLU A 11 1.47 -5.57 -14.26
C GLU A 11 1.81 -4.39 -13.34
N ALA A 12 2.97 -3.74 -13.54
CA ALA A 12 3.32 -2.52 -12.81
C ALA A 12 2.26 -1.43 -12.99
N ARG A 13 1.82 -1.19 -14.23
CA ARG A 13 0.79 -0.19 -14.52
C ARG A 13 -0.57 -0.55 -13.92
N ARG A 14 -0.93 -1.84 -13.91
CA ARG A 14 -2.14 -2.33 -13.24
C ARG A 14 -2.12 -2.01 -11.75
N ARG A 15 -0.99 -2.23 -11.08
CA ARG A 15 -0.81 -1.94 -9.64
C ARG A 15 -0.81 -0.45 -9.33
N GLU A 16 -0.16 0.38 -10.15
CA GLU A 16 -0.24 1.84 -10.03
C GLU A 16 -1.68 2.33 -10.15
N SER A 17 -2.39 1.85 -11.18
CA SER A 17 -3.79 2.23 -11.41
C SER A 17 -4.71 1.82 -10.26
N LEU A 18 -4.47 0.64 -9.66
CA LEU A 18 -5.19 0.19 -8.48
C LEU A 18 -4.89 1.09 -7.26
N THR A 19 -3.62 1.42 -7.05
CA THR A 19 -3.17 2.27 -5.96
C THR A 19 -3.82 3.65 -6.03
N GLU A 20 -3.84 4.28 -7.20
CA GLU A 20 -4.46 5.60 -7.38
C GLU A 20 -5.98 5.57 -7.20
N ARG A 21 -6.65 4.49 -7.65
CA ARG A 21 -8.09 4.31 -7.39
C ARG A 21 -8.39 4.23 -5.90
N ILE A 22 -7.59 3.46 -5.14
CA ILE A 22 -7.78 3.34 -3.69
C ILE A 22 -7.44 4.65 -2.99
N ARG A 23 -6.39 5.35 -3.43
CA ARG A 23 -6.04 6.69 -2.93
C ARG A 23 -7.22 7.66 -3.04
N GLY A 24 -7.98 7.61 -4.14
CA GLY A 24 -9.19 8.41 -4.34
C GLY A 24 -10.41 8.00 -3.51
N LEU A 25 -10.41 6.79 -2.92
CA LEU A 25 -11.50 6.30 -2.07
C LEU A 25 -11.21 6.51 -0.58
N LEU A 26 -9.94 6.59 -0.20
CA LEU A 26 -9.53 6.86 1.16
C LEU A 26 -9.70 8.35 1.51
N PRO A 27 -9.97 8.67 2.78
CA PRO A 27 -9.83 10.04 3.26
C PRO A 27 -8.43 10.57 2.98
N ILE A 28 -8.31 11.86 2.68
CA ILE A 28 -7.06 12.49 2.26
C ILE A 28 -5.89 12.24 3.23
N ASP A 29 -6.17 12.29 4.53
CA ASP A 29 -5.16 12.06 5.57
C ASP A 29 -4.67 10.61 5.62
N GLU A 30 -5.49 9.63 5.22
CA GLU A 30 -5.08 8.22 5.16
C GLU A 30 -4.40 7.92 3.82
N ALA A 31 -4.92 8.53 2.74
CA ALA A 31 -4.45 8.37 1.37
C ALA A 31 -2.98 8.76 1.18
N VAL A 32 -2.50 9.81 1.86
CA VAL A 32 -1.09 10.25 1.78
C VAL A 32 -0.11 9.19 2.29
N HIS A 33 -0.56 8.31 3.19
CA HIS A 33 0.25 7.25 3.78
C HIS A 33 0.16 5.92 3.01
N LEU A 34 -0.68 5.85 1.96
CA LEU A 34 -0.74 4.69 1.06
C LEU A 34 0.43 4.73 0.09
N VAL A 35 1.28 3.70 0.18
CA VAL A 35 2.43 3.52 -0.70
C VAL A 35 2.06 2.71 -1.93
N ALA A 36 1.32 1.62 -1.73
CA ALA A 36 0.87 0.75 -2.81
C ALA A 36 -0.35 -0.05 -2.39
N ALA A 37 -1.11 -0.50 -3.37
CA ALA A 37 -2.17 -1.47 -3.19
C ALA A 37 -2.01 -2.65 -4.16
N ASP A 38 -2.44 -3.81 -3.71
CA ASP A 38 -2.47 -5.03 -4.50
C ASP A 38 -3.73 -5.85 -4.16
N SER A 39 -4.04 -6.83 -5.00
CA SER A 39 -5.12 -7.80 -4.78
C SER A 39 -4.56 -9.20 -4.92
N THR A 40 -4.80 -10.08 -3.94
CA THR A 40 -4.46 -11.49 -4.07
C THR A 40 -5.44 -12.20 -5.02
N GLU A 41 -5.05 -13.37 -5.53
CA GLU A 41 -5.96 -14.22 -6.34
C GLU A 41 -7.23 -14.62 -5.58
N ALA A 42 -7.17 -14.69 -4.25
CA ALA A 42 -8.32 -14.98 -3.39
C ALA A 42 -9.26 -13.77 -3.16
N GLY A 43 -8.99 -12.64 -3.82
CA GLY A 43 -9.76 -11.40 -3.69
C GLY A 43 -9.50 -10.62 -2.41
N GLU A 44 -8.39 -10.89 -1.70
CA GLU A 44 -7.96 -10.06 -0.56
C GLU A 44 -7.29 -8.79 -1.07
N LEU A 45 -7.78 -7.63 -0.64
CA LEU A 45 -7.14 -6.35 -0.92
C LEU A 45 -6.01 -6.11 0.09
N VAL A 46 -4.81 -5.86 -0.40
CA VAL A 46 -3.63 -5.60 0.41
C VAL A 46 -3.21 -4.14 0.25
N LEU A 47 -3.20 -3.39 1.35
CA LEU A 47 -2.72 -2.01 1.39
C LEU A 47 -1.36 -1.95 2.08
N MET A 48 -0.38 -1.33 1.44
CA MET A 48 0.93 -1.05 2.01
C MET A 48 1.01 0.41 2.45
N MET A 49 1.23 0.60 3.74
CA MET A 49 1.32 1.91 4.39
C MET A 49 2.75 2.21 4.81
N ASP A 50 3.14 3.48 4.86
CA ASP A 50 4.43 3.93 5.38
C ASP A 50 4.45 4.12 6.91
N SER A 51 3.27 4.17 7.54
CA SER A 51 3.08 4.47 8.94
C SER A 51 2.23 3.42 9.64
N SER A 52 2.71 2.94 10.79
CA SER A 52 1.98 2.00 11.64
C SER A 52 0.70 2.59 12.22
N VAL A 53 0.70 3.88 12.55
CA VAL A 53 -0.46 4.61 13.08
C VAL A 53 -1.57 4.65 12.03
N TRP A 54 -1.25 5.05 10.80
CA TRP A 54 -2.22 5.11 9.71
C TRP A 54 -2.68 3.73 9.26
N ALA A 55 -1.79 2.74 9.28
CA ALA A 55 -2.19 1.36 9.06
C ALA A 55 -3.19 0.85 10.09
N ALA A 56 -3.03 1.19 11.38
CA ALA A 56 -3.99 0.82 12.42
C ALA A 56 -5.34 1.50 12.20
N ARG A 57 -5.33 2.79 11.83
CA ARG A 57 -6.55 3.54 11.53
C ARG A 57 -7.33 2.95 10.36
N VAL A 58 -6.66 2.63 9.25
CA VAL A 58 -7.29 1.99 8.09
C VAL A 58 -7.85 0.60 8.45
N ARG A 59 -7.15 -0.19 9.28
CA ARG A 59 -7.68 -1.48 9.77
C ARG A 59 -8.97 -1.31 10.58
N TYR A 60 -9.01 -0.32 11.47
CA TYR A 60 -10.19 -0.06 12.29
C TYR A 60 -11.41 0.30 11.42
N ARG A 61 -11.17 1.00 10.31
CA ARG A 61 -12.21 1.44 9.37
C ARG A 61 -12.48 0.45 8.23
N ALA A 62 -11.88 -0.74 8.26
CA ALA A 62 -12.01 -1.72 7.19
C ALA A 62 -13.47 -2.06 6.86
N GLU A 63 -14.31 -2.13 7.90
CA GLU A 63 -15.75 -2.40 7.76
C GLU A 63 -16.49 -1.25 7.06
N GLU A 64 -16.15 0.00 7.38
CA GLU A 64 -16.74 1.19 6.75
C GLU A 64 -16.35 1.32 5.28
N LEU A 65 -15.17 0.82 4.91
CA LEU A 65 -14.67 0.81 3.53
C LEU A 65 -15.35 -0.28 2.67
N GLY A 66 -16.24 -1.09 3.24
CA GLY A 66 -16.95 -2.17 2.55
C GLY A 66 -16.04 -3.32 2.11
N ALA A 67 -14.79 -3.36 2.60
CA ALA A 67 -13.80 -4.35 2.22
C ALA A 67 -13.86 -5.56 3.15
N GLN A 68 -14.62 -6.60 2.75
CA GLN A 68 -14.76 -7.83 3.53
C GLN A 68 -13.43 -8.59 3.76
N ARG A 69 -12.43 -8.35 2.90
CA ARG A 69 -11.11 -8.98 2.96
C ARG A 69 -10.02 -7.92 2.75
N LEU A 70 -9.77 -7.14 3.79
CA LEU A 70 -8.73 -6.10 3.80
C LEU A 70 -7.55 -6.53 4.66
N ARG A 71 -6.36 -6.52 4.07
CA ARG A 71 -5.10 -6.68 4.78
C ARG A 71 -4.26 -5.43 4.68
N VAL A 72 -3.93 -4.84 5.82
CA VAL A 72 -3.03 -3.68 5.85
C VAL A 72 -1.65 -4.12 6.33
N ARG A 73 -0.61 -3.73 5.61
CA ARG A 73 0.80 -3.94 5.94
C ARG A 73 1.50 -2.60 6.08
N VAL A 74 2.56 -2.59 6.88
CA VAL A 74 3.43 -1.42 7.04
C VAL A 74 4.75 -1.77 6.40
N LEU A 75 5.26 -0.90 5.53
CA LEU A 75 6.62 -1.06 5.02
C LEU A 75 7.60 -0.83 6.18
N PRO A 76 8.60 -1.71 6.36
CA PRO A 76 9.66 -1.42 7.31
C PRO A 76 10.33 -0.12 6.86
N GLN A 77 10.40 0.86 7.76
CA GLN A 77 11.21 2.04 7.50
C GLN A 77 12.65 1.55 7.36
N THR A 78 13.18 1.54 6.14
CA THR A 78 14.61 1.39 5.94
C THR A 78 15.25 2.49 6.76
N ALA A 79 15.96 2.12 7.81
CA ALA A 79 16.62 3.05 8.72
C ALA A 79 17.35 4.10 7.89
N GLN A 80 16.86 5.33 7.96
CA GLN A 80 17.55 6.49 7.41
C GLN A 80 18.97 6.46 7.98
N PRO A 81 20.05 6.52 7.17
CA PRO A 81 21.39 6.53 7.71
C PRO A 81 21.47 7.73 8.67
N ALA A 82 21.78 7.44 9.94
CA ALA A 82 21.92 8.45 10.96
C ALA A 82 22.88 9.53 10.42
N LYS A 83 22.42 10.79 10.41
CA LYS A 83 23.32 11.92 10.13
C LYS A 83 24.51 11.79 11.08
N PRO A 84 25.76 11.85 10.59
CA PRO A 84 26.91 11.85 11.48
C PRO A 84 26.77 13.07 12.39
N GLY A 85 26.58 12.81 13.68
CA GLY A 85 26.59 13.85 14.70
C GLY A 85 27.99 14.46 14.73
N THR A 86 28.10 15.71 14.31
CA THR A 86 29.20 16.58 14.70
C THR A 86 28.95 17.06 16.12
N SER A 87 29.71 16.53 17.08
CA SER A 87 30.19 17.24 18.28
C SER A 87 31.29 16.41 18.93
#